data_AF-A0A3T0YA90-F1
#
_entry.id   AF-A0A3T0YA90-F1
#
_cell.length_a   1.000
_cell.length_b   1.000
_cell.length_c   1.000
_cell.angle_alpha   90.00
_cell.angle_beta   90.00
_cell.angle_gamma   90.00
#
_symmetry.space_group_name_H-M   'P 1'
#
loop_
_entity.id
_entity.type
_entity.pdbx_description
1 polymer ?
#
loop_
_entity_poly.entity_id
_entity_poly.type
_entity_poly.pdbx_seq_one_letter_code
_entity_poly.pdbx_strand_id
1 'polypeptide(L)'
;MEASHLDKQRKLTWLAIRTADLNLQDVWVRYFSLAGSVDEYELDAYLHGLIVLPPLECDLIAEAVNELIDEIPPLPRAPYRADLST
;
A
#
# COMPACT_ATOMS: atom_id res chain seq x y z
N MET A 1 2.56 -24.21 2.46
CA MET A 1 1.84 -23.26 3.33
C MET A 1 2.38 -21.84 3.21
N GLU A 2 3.71 -21.63 3.14
CA GLU A 2 4.32 -20.29 3.03
C GLU A 2 3.99 -19.56 1.72
N ALA A 3 4.05 -20.24 0.57
CA ALA A 3 3.68 -19.65 -0.72
C ALA A 3 2.25 -19.05 -0.74
N SER A 4 1.31 -19.64 0.02
CA SER A 4 -0.06 -19.14 0.13
C SER A 4 -0.18 -17.87 1.00
N HIS A 5 0.75 -17.66 1.95
CA HIS A 5 0.75 -16.47 2.79
C HIS A 5 1.38 -15.28 2.06
N LEU A 6 2.47 -15.50 1.32
CA LEU A 6 3.10 -14.47 0.49
C LEU A 6 2.15 -13.98 -0.62
N ASP A 7 1.45 -14.90 -1.29
CA ASP A 7 0.42 -14.56 -2.28
C ASP A 7 -0.75 -13.78 -1.65
N LYS A 8 -1.09 -14.09 -0.39
CA LYS A 8 -2.15 -13.38 0.34
C LYS A 8 -1.70 -11.97 0.70
N GLN A 9 -0.47 -11.79 1.19
CA GLN A 9 0.10 -10.48 1.51
C GLN A 9 0.09 -9.58 0.27
N ARG A 10 0.69 -10.01 -0.84
CA ARG A 10 0.71 -9.25 -2.10
C ARG A 10 -0.70 -8.78 -2.48
N LYS A 11 -1.68 -9.69 -2.49
CA LYS A 11 -3.06 -9.37 -2.88
C LYS A 11 -3.70 -8.34 -1.96
N LEU A 12 -3.44 -8.41 -0.65
CA LEU A 12 -3.97 -7.45 0.32
C LEU A 12 -3.27 -6.09 0.21
N THR A 13 -1.96 -6.06 0.01
CA THR A 13 -1.21 -4.83 -0.27
C THR A 13 -1.73 -4.16 -1.55
N TRP A 14 -1.94 -4.92 -2.61
CA TRP A 14 -2.52 -4.39 -3.85
C TRP A 14 -3.95 -3.86 -3.67
N LEU A 15 -4.77 -4.57 -2.89
CA LEU A 15 -6.10 -4.09 -2.54
C LEU A 15 -6.04 -2.77 -1.77
N ALA A 16 -5.10 -2.61 -0.83
CA ALA A 16 -4.92 -1.38 -0.07
C ALA A 16 -4.55 -0.19 -0.98
N ILE A 17 -3.56 -0.37 -1.87
CA ILE A 17 -3.17 0.62 -2.88
C ILE A 17 -4.37 1.09 -3.69
N ARG A 18 -5.16 0.14 -4.21
CA ARG A 18 -6.34 0.44 -5.05
C ARG A 18 -7.48 1.09 -4.26
N THR A 19 -7.62 0.77 -2.98
CA THR A 19 -8.68 1.30 -2.11
C THR A 19 -8.39 2.74 -1.69
N ALA A 20 -7.12 3.04 -1.42
CA ALA A 20 -6.63 4.36 -1.04
C ALA A 20 -6.31 5.26 -2.26
N ASP A 21 -6.52 4.76 -3.48
CA ASP A 21 -6.21 5.44 -4.74
C ASP A 21 -4.76 5.94 -4.81
N LEU A 22 -3.83 5.13 -4.29
CA LEU A 22 -2.42 5.48 -4.27
C LEU A 22 -1.80 5.32 -5.67
N ASN A 23 -1.01 6.32 -6.06
CA ASN A 23 -0.18 6.27 -7.24
C ASN A 23 1.02 5.34 -7.00
N LEU A 24 1.30 4.46 -7.96
CA LEU A 24 2.35 3.44 -7.83
C LEU A 24 3.75 4.06 -7.74
N GLN A 25 3.98 5.17 -8.44
CA GLN A 25 5.26 5.88 -8.37
C GLN A 25 5.52 6.42 -6.95
N ASP A 26 4.49 6.91 -6.26
CA ASP A 26 4.64 7.41 -4.88
C ASP A 26 4.89 6.27 -3.89
N VAL A 27 4.25 5.11 -4.10
CA VAL A 27 4.54 3.88 -3.36
C VAL A 27 6.00 3.47 -3.55
N TRP A 28 6.51 3.49 -4.78
CA TRP A 28 7.90 3.14 -5.06
C TRP A 28 8.88 4.13 -4.41
N VAL A 29 8.64 5.44 -4.52
CA VAL A 29 9.48 6.46 -3.86
C VAL A 29 9.50 6.27 -2.34
N ARG A 30 8.34 5.98 -1.73
CA ARG A 30 8.26 5.73 -0.29
C ARG A 30 9.00 4.45 0.09
N TYR A 31 8.77 3.35 -0.62
CA TYR A 31 9.49 2.09 -0.43
C TYR A 31 11.01 2.25 -0.55
N PHE A 32 11.48 3.00 -1.55
CA PHE A 32 12.90 3.30 -1.72
C PHE A 32 13.48 4.07 -0.53
N SER A 33 12.71 5.01 0.04
CA SER A 33 13.11 5.73 1.25
C SER A 33 13.24 4.83 2.50
N LEU A 34 12.57 3.68 2.50
CA LEU A 34 12.67 2.64 3.54
C LEU A 34 13.82 1.65 3.26
N ALA A 35 14.80 2.04 2.44
CA ALA A 35 15.94 1.22 2.02
C ALA A 35 15.58 -0.02 1.18
N GLY A 36 14.45 0.03 0.47
CA GLY A 36 14.08 -0.95 -0.53
C GLY A 36 15.13 -1.07 -1.64
N SER A 37 15.38 -2.30 -2.11
CA SER A 37 16.45 -2.59 -3.06
C SER A 37 15.99 -2.87 -4.50
N VAL A 38 14.69 -3.02 -4.75
CA VAL A 38 14.15 -3.32 -6.08
C VAL A 38 13.78 -2.06 -6.85
N ASP A 39 13.80 -2.14 -8.18
CA ASP A 39 13.37 -1.03 -9.02
C ASP A 39 11.84 -0.92 -9.15
N GLU A 40 11.37 0.15 -9.81
CA GLU A 40 9.94 0.43 -9.98
C GLU A 40 9.22 -0.66 -10.80
N TYR A 41 9.91 -1.26 -11.77
CA TYR A 41 9.34 -2.29 -12.64
C TYR A 41 9.23 -3.63 -11.92
N GLU A 42 10.21 -3.98 -11.08
CA GLU A 42 10.15 -5.16 -10.22
C GLU A 42 9.03 -5.04 -9.18
N LEU A 43 8.84 -3.84 -8.60
CA LEU A 43 7.72 -3.58 -7.70
C LEU A 43 6.37 -3.73 -8.42
N ASP A 44 6.23 -3.17 -9.62
CA ASP A 44 5.01 -3.33 -10.43
C ASP A 44 4.74 -4.80 -10.81
N ALA A 45 5.78 -5.50 -11.26
CA ALA A 45 5.72 -6.92 -11.60
C ALA A 45 5.35 -7.77 -10.37
N TYR A 46 5.89 -7.44 -9.20
CA TYR A 46 5.55 -8.10 -7.95
C TYR A 46 4.06 -7.93 -7.63
N LEU A 47 3.51 -6.72 -7.66
CA LEU A 47 2.12 -6.45 -7.32
C LEU A 47 1.14 -7.14 -8.29
N HIS A 48 1.51 -7.23 -9.57
CA HIS A 48 0.77 -7.99 -10.59
C HIS A 48 0.98 -9.51 -10.50
N GLY A 49 1.85 -9.99 -9.62
CA GLY A 49 2.10 -11.42 -9.40
C GLY A 49 2.94 -12.08 -10.50
N LEU A 50 3.70 -11.29 -11.27
CA LEU A 50 4.60 -11.77 -12.31
C LEU A 50 5.93 -12.30 -11.73
N ILE A 51 6.35 -11.77 -10.58
CA ILE A 51 7.53 -12.22 -9.83
C ILE A 51 7.21 -12.42 -8.35
N VAL A 52 8.13 -13.08 -7.64
CA VAL A 52 8.09 -13.22 -6.18
C VAL A 52 9.31 -12.50 -5.62
N LEU A 53 9.07 -11.56 -4.70
CA LEU A 53 10.13 -10.85 -4.00
C LEU A 53 10.49 -11.55 -2.68
N PRO A 54 11.69 -11.29 -2.14
CA PRO A 54 12.02 -11.70 -0.77
C PRO A 54 11.01 -11.17 0.26
N PRO A 55 10.77 -11.87 1.38
CA PRO A 55 9.81 -11.44 2.40
C PRO A 55 10.06 -10.02 2.93
N LEU A 56 11.32 -9.65 3.13
CA LEU A 56 11.70 -8.30 3.58
C LEU A 56 11.19 -7.22 2.62
N GLU A 57 11.35 -7.44 1.30
CA GLU A 57 10.89 -6.48 0.30
C GLU A 57 9.37 -6.38 0.28
N CYS A 58 8.66 -7.50 0.46
CA CYS A 58 7.20 -7.51 0.59
C CYS A 58 6.73 -6.69 1.79
N ASP A 59 7.42 -6.81 2.93
CA ASP A 59 7.11 -6.09 4.17
C ASP A 59 7.40 -4.59 4.03
N LEU A 60 8.51 -4.20 3.39
CA LEU A 60 8.84 -2.80 3.13
C LEU A 60 7.82 -2.14 2.18
N ILE A 61 7.35 -2.86 1.16
CA ILE A 61 6.29 -2.35 0.27
C ILE A 61 4.98 -2.17 1.06
N ALA A 62 4.63 -3.12 1.92
CA ALA A 62 3.45 -3.00 2.77
C ALA A 62 3.56 -1.81 3.73
N GLU A 63 4.73 -1.58 4.32
CA GLU A 63 4.99 -0.44 5.20
C GLU A 63 4.87 0.89 4.46
N ALA A 64 5.48 1.00 3.27
CA ALA A 64 5.35 2.18 2.43
C ALA A 64 3.90 2.52 2.09
N VAL A 65 3.10 1.50 1.78
CA VAL A 65 1.65 1.66 1.53
C VAL A 65 0.93 2.13 2.78
N ASN A 66 1.23 1.57 3.95
CA ASN A 66 0.60 1.97 5.20
C ASN A 66 0.94 3.42 5.58
N GLU A 67 2.21 3.83 5.47
CA GLU A 67 2.61 5.22 5.74
C GLU A 67 1.89 6.22 4.82
N LEU A 68 1.75 5.89 3.54
CA LEU A 68 1.00 6.72 2.59
C LEU A 68 -0.50 6.79 2.92
N ILE A 69 -1.10 5.70 3.42
CA ILE A 69 -2.49 5.68 3.86
C ILE A 69 -2.69 6.54 5.11
N ASP A 70 -1.76 6.47 6.06
CA ASP A 70 -1.82 7.26 7.31
C ASP A 70 -1.73 8.77 7.07
N GLU A 71 -1.16 9.19 5.94
CA GLU A 71 -1.12 10.59 5.50
C GLU A 71 -2.45 11.07 4.89
N ILE A 72 -3.38 10.16 4.55
CA ILE A 72 -4.71 10.52 4.02
C ILE A 72 -5.61 10.97 5.17
N PRO A 73 -6.18 12.20 5.10
CA PRO A 73 -7.14 12.65 6.11
C PRO A 73 -8.33 11.68 6.20
N PRO A 74 -8.88 11.42 7.40
CA PRO A 74 -10.03 10.55 7.54
C PRO A 74 -11.21 11.09 6.73
N LEU A 75 -12.05 10.17 6.23
CA LEU A 75 -13.25 10.55 5.50
C LEU A 75 -14.14 11.48 6.35
N PRO A 76 -14.75 12.51 5.74
CA PRO A 76 -15.70 13.37 6.43
C PRO A 76 -16.78 12.53 7.11
N ARG A 77 -17.01 12.81 8.39
CA ARG A 77 -18.12 12.19 9.12
C ARG A 77 -19.41 12.89 8.73
N ALA A 78 -20.50 12.12 8.59
CA ALA A 78 -21.81 12.70 8.35
C ALA A 78 -22.17 13.65 9.52
N PRO A 79 -22.51 14.92 9.27
CA PRO A 79 -22.82 15.87 10.34
C PRO A 79 -24.13 15.50 11.01
N TYR A 80 -24.24 15.69 12.33
CA TYR A 80 -25.54 15.65 12.98
C TYR A 80 -26.32 16.91 12.64
N ARG A 81 -27.65 16.83 12.59
CA ARG A 81 -28.50 17.99 12.39
C ARG A 81 -28.25 19.10 13.44
N ALA A 82 -27.87 18.73 14.66
CA ALA A 82 -27.52 19.66 15.74
C ALA A 82 -26.24 20.45 15.46
N ASP A 83 -25.29 19.87 14.73
CA ASP A 83 -24.03 20.53 14.35
C ASP A 83 -24.26 21.59 13.26
N LEU A 84 -25.42 21.56 12.61
CA LEU A 84 -25.80 22.45 11.50
C LEU A 84 -26.68 23.63 11.92
N SER A 85 -27.24 23.61 13.14
CA SER A 85 -28.04 24.73 13.67
C SER A 85 -27.13 25.72 14.38
N THR A 86 -26.42 26.54 13.62
CA THR A 86 -25.73 27.75 14.13
C THR A 86 -26.51 28.99 13.74
#